data_AF-A0A9D9TBB2-F1
#
_entry.id   AF-A0A9D9TBB2-F1
#
_cell.length_a   1.000
_cell.length_b   1.000
_cell.length_c   1.000
_cell.angle_alpha   90.00
_cell.angle_beta   90.00
_cell.angle_gamma   90.00
#
_symmetry.space_group_name_H-M   'P 1'
#
loop_
_entity.id
_entity.type
_entity.pdbx_description
1 polymer ?
#
loop_
_entity_poly.entity_id
_entity_poly.type
_entity_poly.pdbx_seq_one_letter_code
_entity_poly.pdbx_strand_id
1 'polypeptide(L)' 'GFYELTLIPMSDDVSATTEFEMTEQYVRLLEQTIQRNPSYYLWTHRRWKHKRTAPTTSAPL' A
#
# COMPACT_ATOMS: atom_id res chain seq x y z
N GLY A 1 -13.81 -25.68 8.77
CA GLY A 1 -13.32 -24.30 8.93
C GLY A 1 -14.07 -23.40 7.97
N PHE A 2 -14.30 -22.15 8.34
CA PHE A 2 -15.04 -21.18 7.52
C PHE A 2 -14.13 -19.98 7.26
N TYR A 3 -14.13 -19.51 6.01
CA TYR A 3 -13.42 -18.32 5.58
C TYR A 3 -14.39 -17.44 4.82
N GLU A 4 -14.26 -16.13 5.01
CA GLU A 4 -15.03 -15.13 4.30
C GLU A 4 -14.06 -14.21 3.55
N LEU A 5 -14.41 -13.86 2.32
CA LEU A 5 -13.62 -12.99 1.47
C LEU A 5 -14.53 -11.93 0.85
N THR A 6 -14.05 -10.69 0.83
CA THR A 6 -14.66 -9.60 0.09
C THR A 6 -13.76 -9.22 -1.09
N LEU A 7 -14.30 -9.23 -2.30
CA LEU A 7 -13.62 -8.76 -3.50
C LEU A 7 -14.04 -7.32 -3.80
N ILE A 8 -13.05 -6.45 -4.04
CA ILE A 8 -13.29 -5.03 -4.33
C ILE A 8 -12.66 -4.72 -5.70
N PRO A 9 -13.47 -4.34 -6.72
CA PRO A 9 -12.92 -3.89 -7.99
C PRO A 9 -12.18 -2.57 -7.79
N MET A 10 -10.94 -2.49 -8.27
CA MET A 10 -10.08 -1.31 -8.11
C MET A 10 -10.10 -0.38 -9.33
N SER A 11 -10.12 -0.92 -10.54
CA SER A 11 -10.28 -0.17 -11.79
C SER A 11 -10.85 -1.04 -12.91
N ASP A 12 -11.64 -0.44 -13.80
CA ASP A 12 -12.15 -1.05 -15.02
C ASP A 12 -11.15 -0.94 -16.19
N ASP A 13 -10.31 0.10 -16.17
CA ASP A 13 -9.22 0.30 -17.14
C ASP A 13 -7.97 0.82 -16.41
N VAL A 14 -7.00 -0.06 -16.22
CA VAL A 14 -5.72 0.26 -15.57
C VAL A 14 -4.83 1.11 -16.47
N SER A 15 -5.02 1.07 -17.79
CA SER A 15 -4.16 1.78 -18.74
C SER A 15 -4.33 3.30 -18.70
N ALA A 16 -5.48 3.78 -18.22
CA ALA A 16 -5.79 5.19 -18.05
C ALA A 16 -5.32 5.78 -16.70
N THR A 17 -4.67 4.99 -15.84
CA THR A 17 -4.25 5.43 -14.51
C THR A 17 -2.92 6.17 -14.53
N THR A 18 -2.79 7.13 -13.62
CA THR A 18 -1.54 7.88 -13.44
C THR A 18 -0.50 7.05 -12.70
N GLU A 19 0.77 7.46 -12.80
CA GLU A 19 1.86 6.76 -12.13
C GLU A 19 1.58 6.62 -10.62
N PHE A 20 1.66 5.38 -10.12
CA PHE A 20 1.41 5.00 -8.72
C PHE A 20 -0.03 5.07 -8.21
N GLU A 21 -1.01 5.52 -8.99
CA GLU A 21 -2.41 5.67 -8.55
C GLU A 21 -3.02 4.37 -8.01
N MET A 22 -2.88 3.28 -8.78
CA MET A 22 -3.36 1.95 -8.36
C MET A 22 -2.65 1.44 -7.10
N THR A 23 -1.36 1.77 -6.95
CA THR A 23 -0.60 1.39 -5.76
C THR A 23 -1.11 2.14 -4.53
N GLU A 24 -1.39 3.43 -4.68
CA GLU A 24 -1.95 4.24 -3.60
C GLU A 24 -3.34 3.73 -3.18
N GLN A 25 -4.21 3.44 -4.16
CA GLN A 25 -5.54 2.89 -3.89
C GLN A 25 -5.46 1.56 -3.13
N TYR A 26 -4.58 0.65 -3.57
CA TYR A 26 -4.34 -0.62 -2.88
C TYR A 26 -3.87 -0.41 -1.44
N VAL A 27 -2.93 0.51 -1.20
CA VAL A 27 -2.43 0.81 0.15
C VAL A 27 -3.54 1.36 1.05
N ARG A 28 -4.44 2.20 0.53
CA ARG A 28 -5.60 2.72 1.28
C ARG A 28 -6.58 1.60 1.64
N LEU A 29 -6.89 0.68 0.71
CA LEU A 29 -7.75 -0.48 0.99
C LEU A 29 -7.12 -1.44 2.01
N LEU A 30 -5.80 -1.65 1.91
CA LEU A 30 -5.06 -2.43 2.88
C LEU A 30 -5.11 -1.80 4.27
N GLU A 31 -4.92 -0.48 4.37
CA GLU A 31 -5.03 0.24 5.65
C GLU A 31 -6.40 0.05 6.28
N GLN A 32 -7.49 0.23 5.51
CA GLN A 32 -8.85 -0.01 6.00
C GLN A 32 -9.04 -1.46 6.49
N THR A 33 -8.46 -2.43 5.80
CA THR A 33 -8.51 -3.85 6.20
C THR A 33 -7.79 -4.09 7.52
N ILE A 34 -6.61 -3.49 7.69
CA ILE A 34 -5.84 -3.57 8.94
C ILE A 34 -6.61 -2.89 10.08
N GLN A 35 -7.19 -1.71 9.85
CA GLN A 35 -7.98 -1.00 10.87
C GLN A 35 -9.23 -1.78 11.29
N ARG A 36 -9.89 -2.46 10.35
CA ARG A 36 -11.07 -3.30 10.61
C ARG A 36 -10.75 -4.47 11.54
N ASN A 37 -9.64 -5.17 11.29
CA ASN A 37 -9.16 -6.21 12.19
C ASN A 37 -7.62 -6.35 12.14
N PRO A 38 -6.91 -5.70 13.07
CA PRO A 38 -5.45 -5.71 13.09
C PRO A 38 -4.85 -7.11 13.25
N SER A 39 -5.55 -8.03 13.91
CA SER A 39 -5.03 -9.39 14.20
C SER A 39 -4.86 -10.24 12.93
N TYR A 40 -5.55 -9.90 11.85
CA TYR A 40 -5.44 -10.60 10.56
C TYR A 40 -4.25 -10.13 9.71
N TYR A 41 -3.58 -9.04 10.09
CA TYR A 41 -2.41 -8.56 9.38
C TYR A 41 -1.14 -9.29 9.80
N LEU A 42 -0.23 -9.52 8.85
CA LEU A 42 1.04 -10.22 9.07
C LEU A 42 2.11 -9.27 9.65
N TRP A 43 2.01 -8.98 10.95
CA TRP A 43 2.93 -8.07 11.66
C TRP A 43 4.41 -8.47 11.65
N THR A 44 4.72 -9.73 11.34
CA THR A 44 6.10 -10.22 11.18
C THR A 44 6.79 -9.66 9.94
N HIS A 45 6.04 -9.11 8.98
CA HIS A 45 6.60 -8.51 7.76
C HIS A 45 7.26 -7.15 8.05
N ARG A 46 8.57 -7.04 7.83
CA ARG A 46 9.35 -5.79 8.00
C ARG A 46 9.14 -4.80 6.86
N ARG A 47 7.90 -4.33 6.69
CA ARG A 47 7.48 -3.47 5.57
C ARG A 47 8.28 -2.16 5.51
N TRP A 48 8.51 -1.52 6.65
CA TRP A 48 9.21 -0.23 6.75
C TRP A 48 10.70 -0.35 7.06
N LYS A 49 11.37 -1.33 6.45
CA LYS A 49 12.82 -1.55 6.67
C LYS A 49 13.70 -0.47 6.03
N HIS A 50 13.27 0.11 4.91
CA HIS A 50 14.02 1.14 4.21
C HIS A 50 13.60 2.51 4.75
N LYS A 51 14.56 3.22 5.36
CA LYS A 51 14.37 4.63 5.72
C LYS A 51 14.69 5.49 4.51
N ARG A 52 13.86 6.50 4.24
CA ARG A 52 14.15 7.48 3.21
C ARG A 52 15.42 8.24 3.63
N THR A 53 16.52 8.07 2.89
CA THR A 53 17.69 8.93 3.06
C THR A 53 17.28 10.35 2.68
N ALA A 54 17.67 11.33 3.51
CA ALA A 54 17.46 12.72 3.15
C ALA A 54 18.06 12.98 1.76
N PRO A 55 17.41 13.77 0.89
CA PRO A 55 18.01 14.11 -0.38
C PRO A 55 19.35 14.78 -0.08
N THR A 56 20.44 14.18 -0.58
CA THR A 56 21.75 14.83 -0.60
C THR A 56 21.59 16.03 -1.52
N THR A 57 21.29 17.20 -0.95
CA THR A 57 21.36 18.47 -1.66
C THR A 57 22.83 18.69 -2.03
N SER A 58 23.25 18.21 -3.19
CA SER A 58 24.46 18.69 -3.84
C SER A 58 24.12 20.06 -4.43
N ALA A 59 24.33 21.12 -3.65
CA ALA A 59 24.32 22.49 -4.16
C ALA A 59 25.46 22.65 -5.18
N PRO A 60 25.23 23.18 -6.40
CA PRO A 60 26.32 23.50 -7.30
C PRO A 60 27.00 24.80 -6.82
N LEU A 61 28.33 24.84 -7.00
CA LEU A 61 29.20 26.00 -6.84
C LEU A 61 28.83 27.12 -7.83
#